data_AF-A0A210RVS0-F1
#
_entry.id   AF-A0A210RVS0-F1
#
_cell.length_a   1.000
_cell.length_b   1.000
_cell.length_c   1.000
_cell.angle_alpha   90.00
_cell.angle_beta   90.00
_cell.angle_gamma   90.00
#
_symmetry.space_group_name_H-M   'P 1'
#
loop_
_entity.id
_entity.type
_entity.pdbx_description
1 polymer ?
#
loop_
_entity_poly.entity_id
_entity_poly.type
_entity_poly.pdbx_seq_one_letter_code
_entity_poly.pdbx_strand_id
1 'polypeptide(L)'
;MKKLITVVIFGTASNFVLAQPIQTLPNGAGGYNTYGRNGALTQTLPNGAGGYNSYGPNGQLTQTLPNGAGGYNTYSPNGQLTQTLPNGAGGYNTYGPNGGVTQTLPSGAGGYNTYTPNGNLIQTLPNGAGGWNTYGQ
;
A
#
# COMPACT_ATOMS: atom_id res chain seq x y z
N MET A 1 11.29 -15.60 -15.85
CA MET A 1 10.98 -16.53 -14.73
C MET A 1 10.34 -15.70 -13.63
N LYS A 2 9.06 -15.92 -13.29
CA LYS A 2 8.40 -15.19 -12.18
C LYS A 2 8.85 -15.86 -10.88
N LYS A 3 9.67 -15.18 -10.08
CA LYS A 3 10.02 -15.65 -8.74
C LYS A 3 8.84 -15.34 -7.82
N LEU A 4 8.06 -16.36 -7.48
CA LEU A 4 7.02 -16.26 -6.45
C LEU A 4 7.72 -16.49 -5.10
N ILE A 5 7.86 -15.43 -4.31
CA ILE A 5 8.46 -15.53 -2.97
C ILE A 5 7.32 -15.54 -1.95
N THR A 6 7.05 -16.71 -1.38
CA THR A 6 6.12 -16.88 -0.26
C THR A 6 6.90 -16.69 1.04
N VAL A 7 6.62 -15.62 1.79
CA VAL A 7 7.23 -15.37 3.10
C VAL A 7 6.30 -15.91 4.19
N VAL A 8 6.73 -16.95 4.91
CA VAL A 8 5.99 -17.57 6.02
C VAL A 8 6.65 -17.17 7.34
N ILE A 9 5.87 -16.62 8.30
CA ILE A 9 6.35 -16.23 9.63
C ILE A 9 5.84 -17.23 10.67
N PHE A 10 6.73 -17.70 11.56
CA PHE A 10 6.45 -18.66 12.63
C PHE A 10 5.97 -17.96 13.92
N GLY A 11 4.92 -18.49 14.55
CA GLY A 11 4.43 -18.06 15.87
C GLY A 11 3.59 -19.16 16.53
N THR A 12 3.81 -19.40 17.82
CA THR A 12 3.35 -20.57 18.59
C THR A 12 1.82 -20.63 18.79
N ALA A 13 1.31 -21.86 18.95
CA ALA A 13 -0.10 -22.23 18.87
C ALA A 13 -1.08 -21.35 19.69
N SER A 14 -1.96 -20.62 18.99
CA SER A 14 -3.32 -20.21 19.39
C SER A 14 -3.97 -19.43 18.23
N ASN A 15 -4.95 -20.03 17.52
CA ASN A 15 -5.83 -19.41 16.51
C ASN A 15 -5.22 -18.23 15.72
N PHE A 16 -4.17 -18.51 14.94
CA PHE A 16 -3.57 -17.51 14.04
C PHE A 16 -4.45 -17.35 12.80
N VAL A 17 -5.22 -16.26 12.71
CA VAL A 17 -5.67 -15.80 11.40
C VAL A 17 -4.55 -14.94 10.81
N LEU A 18 -3.83 -15.53 9.86
CA LEU A 18 -2.63 -14.97 9.26
C LEU A 18 -2.99 -13.90 8.23
N ALA A 19 -2.13 -12.87 8.14
CA ALA A 19 -2.14 -11.97 6.99
C ALA A 19 -1.70 -12.72 5.73
N GLN A 20 -2.24 -12.33 4.58
CA GLN A 20 -1.99 -12.99 3.28
C GLN A 20 -1.24 -12.06 2.31
N PRO A 21 0.10 -12.02 2.35
CA PRO A 21 0.89 -11.25 1.40
C PRO A 21 1.22 -12.05 0.14
N ILE A 22 0.98 -11.45 -1.03
CA ILE A 22 1.41 -11.91 -2.34
C ILE A 22 2.31 -10.82 -2.94
N GLN A 23 3.55 -11.18 -3.34
CA GLN A 23 4.44 -10.27 -4.04
C GLN A 23 5.01 -10.88 -5.31
N THR A 24 5.02 -10.11 -6.39
CA THR A 24 5.63 -10.45 -7.68
C THR A 24 6.70 -9.42 -8.02
N LEU A 25 7.98 -9.78 -7.95
CA LEU A 25 9.10 -8.88 -8.19
C LEU A 25 10.09 -9.45 -9.23
N PRO A 26 9.81 -9.32 -10.53
CA PRO A 26 10.73 -9.74 -11.59
C PRO A 26 12.14 -9.12 -11.45
N ASN A 27 12.23 -7.79 -11.37
CA ASN A 27 13.46 -7.02 -11.13
C ASN A 27 13.26 -5.91 -10.07
N GLY A 28 12.10 -5.83 -9.43
CA GLY A 28 11.81 -4.83 -8.40
C GLY A 28 12.40 -5.17 -7.03
N ALA A 29 12.44 -4.18 -6.14
CA ALA A 29 12.86 -4.34 -4.75
C ALA A 29 11.64 -4.46 -3.81
N GLY A 30 11.72 -5.34 -2.81
CA GLY A 30 10.68 -5.51 -1.81
C GLY A 30 10.48 -4.27 -0.93
N GLY A 31 9.37 -4.24 -0.19
CA GLY A 31 9.07 -3.24 0.82
C GLY A 31 8.90 -3.83 2.22
N TYR A 32 8.84 -2.98 3.23
CA TYR A 32 8.58 -3.38 4.61
C TYR A 32 7.09 -3.28 4.90
N ASN A 33 6.48 -4.39 5.35
CA ASN A 33 5.06 -4.44 5.62
C ASN A 33 4.78 -5.07 6.99
N THR A 34 3.96 -4.44 7.81
CA THR A 34 3.47 -4.97 9.09
C THR A 34 1.95 -5.11 9.06
N TYR A 35 1.42 -6.26 9.47
CA TYR A 35 0.00 -6.58 9.30
C TYR A 35 -0.69 -6.85 10.63
N GLY A 36 -1.89 -6.28 10.76
CA GLY A 36 -2.89 -6.74 11.69
C GLY A 36 -3.55 -8.05 11.25
N ARG A 37 -4.32 -8.64 12.16
CA ARG A 37 -5.12 -9.84 11.93
C ARG A 37 -5.97 -9.69 10.65
N ASN A 38 -6.04 -10.73 9.82
CA ASN A 38 -6.81 -10.78 8.56
C ASN A 38 -6.41 -9.74 7.49
N GLY A 39 -5.20 -9.19 7.56
CA GLY A 39 -4.73 -8.27 6.52
C GLY A 39 -4.41 -8.98 5.19
N ALA A 40 -4.51 -8.28 4.07
CA ALA A 40 -4.11 -8.78 2.75
C ALA A 40 -3.23 -7.78 2.00
N LEU A 41 -2.17 -8.27 1.34
CA LEU A 41 -1.35 -7.49 0.44
C LEU A 41 -1.22 -8.20 -0.90
N THR A 42 -1.41 -7.47 -1.99
CA THR A 42 -0.92 -7.84 -3.33
C THR A 42 0.02 -6.77 -3.85
N GLN A 43 1.26 -7.14 -4.18
CA GLN A 43 2.28 -6.24 -4.71
C GLN A 43 2.85 -6.76 -6.02
N THR A 44 2.90 -5.91 -7.06
CA THR A 44 3.54 -6.22 -8.35
C THR A 44 4.58 -5.15 -8.68
N LEU A 45 5.86 -5.54 -8.74
CA LEU A 45 7.01 -4.65 -8.95
C LEU A 45 7.96 -5.20 -10.03
N PRO A 46 7.65 -5.03 -11.32
CA PRO A 46 8.53 -5.40 -12.43
C PRO A 46 9.93 -4.80 -12.30
N ASN A 47 10.05 -3.48 -12.13
CA ASN A 47 11.31 -2.75 -11.90
C ASN A 47 11.13 -1.64 -10.83
N GLY A 48 10.02 -1.62 -10.10
CA GLY A 48 9.76 -0.64 -9.04
C GLY A 48 10.36 -1.03 -7.68
N ALA A 49 10.25 -0.13 -6.72
CA ALA A 49 10.68 -0.37 -5.33
C ALA A 49 9.48 -0.33 -4.38
N GLY A 50 9.41 -1.26 -3.43
CA GLY A 50 8.38 -1.29 -2.40
C GLY A 50 8.49 -0.11 -1.42
N GLY A 51 7.43 0.11 -0.65
CA GLY A 51 7.37 1.14 0.39
C GLY A 51 7.34 0.56 1.81
N TYR A 52 7.07 1.41 2.78
CA TYR A 52 6.82 1.02 4.17
C TYR A 52 5.33 1.09 4.47
N ASN A 53 4.71 -0.02 4.82
CA ASN A 53 3.28 -0.05 5.12
C ASN A 53 2.98 -0.71 6.47
N SER A 54 2.05 -0.14 7.22
CA SER A 54 1.55 -0.70 8.47
C SER A 54 0.03 -0.77 8.46
N TYR A 55 -0.53 -1.96 8.64
CA TYR A 55 -1.96 -2.22 8.51
C TYR A 55 -2.59 -2.59 9.84
N GLY A 56 -3.71 -1.96 10.16
CA GLY A 56 -4.64 -2.44 11.17
C GLY A 56 -5.34 -3.75 10.75
N PRO A 57 -6.11 -4.36 11.66
CA PRO A 57 -6.90 -5.54 11.36
C PRO A 57 -7.80 -5.38 10.12
N ASN A 58 -7.94 -6.45 9.33
CA ASN A 58 -8.70 -6.54 8.08
C ASN A 58 -8.32 -5.50 6.99
N GLY A 59 -7.16 -4.85 7.08
CA GLY A 59 -6.71 -3.91 6.06
C GLY A 59 -6.29 -4.60 4.75
N GLN A 60 -6.51 -3.96 3.60
CA GLN A 60 -6.18 -4.50 2.28
C GLN A 60 -5.36 -3.51 1.44
N LEU A 61 -4.25 -3.98 0.85
CA LEU A 61 -3.48 -3.22 -0.15
C LEU A 61 -3.36 -4.00 -1.46
N THR A 62 -3.60 -3.29 -2.56
CA THR A 62 -3.12 -3.67 -3.89
C THR A 62 -2.18 -2.60 -4.41
N GLN A 63 -0.94 -2.98 -4.74
CA GLN A 63 0.10 -2.07 -5.23
C GLN A 63 0.69 -2.56 -6.56
N THR A 64 0.77 -1.68 -7.54
CA THR A 64 1.39 -1.94 -8.85
C THR A 64 2.42 -0.86 -9.18
N LEU A 65 3.70 -1.25 -9.23
CA LEU A 65 4.85 -0.36 -9.44
C LEU A 65 5.77 -0.89 -10.56
N PRO A 66 5.40 -0.68 -11.84
CA PRO A 66 6.23 -1.01 -12.99
C PRO A 66 7.66 -0.47 -12.88
N ASN A 67 7.83 0.84 -12.69
CA ASN A 67 9.11 1.51 -12.46
C ASN A 67 9.00 2.61 -11.37
N GLY A 68 7.91 2.62 -10.60
CA GLY A 68 7.71 3.57 -9.52
C GLY A 68 8.33 3.15 -8.19
N ALA A 69 8.30 4.04 -7.20
CA ALA A 69 8.73 3.78 -5.83
C ALA A 69 7.55 3.88 -4.85
N GLY A 70 7.44 2.95 -3.90
CA GLY A 70 6.42 2.97 -2.86
C GLY A 70 6.64 4.10 -1.85
N GLY A 71 5.58 4.42 -1.10
CA GLY A 71 5.61 5.45 -0.06
C GLY A 71 5.55 4.87 1.36
N TYR A 72 5.24 5.73 2.32
CA TYR A 72 4.97 5.35 3.71
C TYR A 72 3.48 5.41 3.97
N ASN A 73 2.85 4.28 4.32
CA ASN A 73 1.41 4.24 4.54
C ASN A 73 1.05 3.58 5.88
N THR A 74 0.15 4.21 6.63
CA THR A 74 -0.41 3.66 7.86
C THR A 74 -1.91 3.55 7.73
N TYR A 75 -2.47 2.37 8.01
CA TYR A 75 -3.89 2.07 7.87
C TYR A 75 -4.49 1.69 9.21
N SER A 76 -5.59 2.33 9.55
CA SER A 76 -6.47 1.91 10.64
C SER A 76 -7.30 0.67 10.23
N PRO A 77 -8.03 0.03 11.15
CA PRO A 77 -8.78 -1.19 10.84
C PRO A 77 -9.73 -1.05 9.64
N ASN A 78 -9.85 -2.12 8.85
CA ASN A 78 -10.70 -2.22 7.66
C ASN A 78 -10.39 -1.21 6.53
N GLY A 79 -9.22 -0.56 6.53
CA GLY A 79 -8.83 0.35 5.46
C GLY A 79 -8.45 -0.39 4.16
N GLN A 80 -8.75 0.21 3.01
CA GLN A 80 -8.42 -0.33 1.69
C GLN A 80 -7.60 0.67 0.86
N LEU A 81 -6.52 0.22 0.21
CA LEU A 81 -5.80 1.01 -0.80
C LEU A 81 -5.59 0.22 -2.09
N THR A 82 -5.82 0.88 -3.21
CA THR A 82 -5.28 0.50 -4.52
C THR A 82 -4.35 1.60 -5.02
N GLN A 83 -3.07 1.26 -5.25
CA GLN A 83 -2.06 2.21 -5.68
C GLN A 83 -1.39 1.76 -6.97
N THR A 84 -1.32 2.64 -7.97
CA THR A 84 -0.63 2.39 -9.24
C THR A 84 0.38 3.49 -9.53
N LEU A 85 1.67 3.13 -9.57
CA LEU A 85 2.79 4.05 -9.84
C LEU A 85 3.67 3.52 -10.98
N PRO A 86 3.28 3.76 -12.25
CA PRO A 86 4.07 3.40 -13.41
C PRO A 86 5.50 3.93 -13.36
N ASN A 87 5.67 5.24 -13.17
CA ASN A 87 6.96 5.92 -12.99
C ASN A 87 6.91 6.98 -11.88
N GLY A 88 5.91 6.92 -11.00
CA GLY A 88 5.74 7.87 -9.88
C GLY A 88 6.41 7.40 -8.60
N ALA A 89 6.48 8.29 -7.61
CA ALA A 89 6.91 7.97 -6.24
C ALA A 89 5.75 8.11 -5.27
N GLY A 90 5.62 7.19 -4.31
CA GLY A 90 4.60 7.23 -3.27
C GLY A 90 4.86 8.34 -2.25
N GLY A 91 3.81 8.77 -1.57
CA GLY A 91 3.88 9.78 -0.51
C GLY A 91 3.75 9.19 0.89
N TYR A 92 3.48 10.05 1.87
CA TYR A 92 3.16 9.65 3.25
C TYR A 92 1.64 9.72 3.43
N ASN A 93 0.99 8.58 3.69
CA ASN A 93 -0.45 8.56 3.84
C ASN A 93 -0.88 7.89 5.15
N THR A 94 -1.86 8.48 5.82
CA THR A 94 -2.51 7.89 7.00
C THR A 94 -3.99 7.74 6.74
N TYR A 95 -4.51 6.53 6.87
CA TYR A 95 -5.91 6.20 6.58
C TYR A 95 -6.65 5.86 7.87
N GLY A 96 -7.76 6.57 8.10
CA GLY A 96 -8.73 6.28 9.15
C GLY A 96 -9.47 4.96 8.91
N PRO A 97 -10.18 4.45 9.94
CA PRO A 97 -10.87 3.17 9.85
C PRO A 97 -11.96 3.18 8.79
N ASN A 98 -12.15 2.04 8.12
CA ASN A 98 -13.12 1.83 7.04
C ASN A 98 -13.00 2.80 5.84
N GLY A 99 -11.86 3.48 5.67
CA GLY A 99 -11.61 4.34 4.52
C GLY A 99 -11.08 3.57 3.31
N GLY A 100 -11.36 4.08 2.11
CA GLY A 100 -10.94 3.48 0.84
C GLY A 100 -10.24 4.47 -0.07
N VAL A 101 -9.04 4.17 -0.53
CA VAL A 101 -8.32 5.05 -1.47
C VAL A 101 -7.92 4.30 -2.74
N THR A 102 -8.12 4.96 -3.87
CA THR A 102 -7.55 4.56 -5.16
C THR A 102 -6.71 5.70 -5.67
N GLN A 103 -5.41 5.43 -5.86
CA GLN A 103 -4.45 6.45 -6.24
C GLN A 103 -3.61 6.00 -7.44
N THR A 104 -3.52 6.87 -8.44
CA THR A 104 -2.70 6.67 -9.65
C THR A 104 -1.73 7.83 -9.83
N LEU A 105 -0.42 7.54 -9.83
CA LEU A 105 0.66 8.50 -10.09
C LEU A 105 1.50 8.01 -11.28
N PRO A 106 1.13 8.37 -12.52
CA PRO A 106 1.86 7.94 -13.72
C PRO A 106 3.33 8.34 -13.71
N SER A 107 3.61 9.56 -13.26
CA SER A 107 4.95 10.18 -13.26
C SER A 107 5.07 11.35 -12.27
N GLY A 108 4.21 11.36 -11.23
CA GLY A 108 4.24 12.35 -10.15
C GLY A 108 4.81 11.78 -8.86
N ALA A 109 5.06 12.64 -7.87
CA ALA A 109 5.41 12.28 -6.51
C ALA A 109 4.21 12.45 -5.57
N GLY A 110 4.00 11.50 -4.68
CA GLY A 110 2.94 11.55 -3.67
C GLY A 110 3.22 12.61 -2.61
N GLY A 111 2.16 13.12 -2.01
CA GLY A 111 2.20 14.11 -0.93
C GLY A 111 2.00 13.51 0.46
N TYR A 112 1.74 14.37 1.43
CA TYR A 112 1.34 13.98 2.78
C TYR A 112 -0.19 14.05 2.88
N ASN A 113 -0.85 12.90 2.99
CA ASN A 113 -2.32 12.87 3.03
C ASN A 113 -2.84 12.15 4.27
N THR A 114 -3.80 12.76 4.95
CA THR A 114 -4.56 12.12 6.03
C THR A 114 -6.00 11.91 5.58
N TYR A 115 -6.52 10.72 5.77
CA TYR A 115 -7.90 10.35 5.47
C TYR A 115 -8.65 10.07 6.76
N THR A 116 -9.77 10.74 7.00
CA THR A 116 -10.61 10.52 8.19
C THR A 116 -11.36 9.18 8.11
N PRO A 117 -11.97 8.69 9.21
CA PRO A 117 -12.80 7.48 9.18
C PRO A 117 -13.84 7.51 8.06
N ASN A 118 -14.04 6.38 7.39
CA ASN A 118 -14.98 6.21 6.26
C ASN A 118 -14.71 7.13 5.05
N GLY A 119 -13.59 7.86 5.01
CA GLY A 119 -13.21 8.70 3.88
C GLY A 119 -12.90 7.85 2.65
N ASN A 120 -13.47 8.23 1.51
CA ASN A 120 -13.16 7.63 0.22
C ASN A 120 -12.50 8.65 -0.71
N LEU A 121 -11.39 8.29 -1.35
CA LEU A 121 -10.74 9.13 -2.35
C LEU A 121 -10.36 8.34 -3.59
N ILE A 122 -10.69 8.89 -4.75
CA ILE A 122 -10.09 8.51 -6.03
C ILE A 122 -9.25 9.69 -6.52
N GLN A 123 -7.95 9.47 -6.71
CA GLN A 123 -7.01 10.51 -7.07
C GLN A 123 -6.09 10.07 -8.21
N THR A 124 -5.98 10.93 -9.22
CA THR A 124 -4.95 10.80 -10.26
C THR A 124 -4.10 12.06 -10.28
N LEU A 125 -2.80 11.93 -10.05
CA LEU A 125 -1.84 13.04 -10.12
C LEU A 125 -0.93 12.85 -11.34
N PRO A 126 -1.25 13.48 -12.49
CA PRO A 126 -0.34 13.53 -13.63
C PRO A 126 0.76 14.59 -13.36
N ASN A 127 2.03 14.21 -13.54
CA ASN A 127 3.25 15.06 -13.47
C ASN A 127 3.18 16.26 -12.48
N GLY A 128 3.66 16.04 -11.26
CA GLY A 128 3.76 17.06 -10.23
C GLY A 128 4.18 16.47 -8.87
N ALA A 129 4.40 17.33 -7.87
CA ALA A 129 4.65 16.92 -6.50
C ALA A 129 3.37 17.09 -5.65
N GLY A 130 3.02 16.07 -4.87
CA GLY A 130 1.89 16.13 -3.97
C GLY A 130 2.12 17.11 -2.81
N GLY A 131 1.05 17.76 -2.36
CA GLY A 131 1.04 18.66 -1.21
C GLY A 131 0.63 17.98 0.10
N TRP A 132 0.36 18.80 1.12
CA TRP A 132 -0.25 18.37 2.38
C TRP A 132 -1.77 18.49 2.29
N ASN A 133 -2.51 17.40 2.47
CA ASN A 133 -3.96 17.41 2.39
C ASN A 133 -4.59 16.58 3.52
N THR A 134 -5.77 16.98 3.97
CA THR A 134 -6.64 16.16 4.79
C THR A 134 -7.95 15.95 4.04
N TYR A 135 -8.33 14.69 3.83
CA TYR A 135 -9.56 14.29 3.17
C TYR A 135 -10.48 13.66 4.21
N GLY A 136 -11.69 14.18 4.32
CA GLY A 136 -12.67 13.67 5.26
C GLY A 136 -14.01 14.34 5.09
N GLN A 137 -15.07 13.59 5.38
CA GLN A 137 -16.38 14.14 5.72
C GLN A 137 -16.58 14.05 7.22
#